data_AF-M4RIZ8-F1
#
_entry.id   AF-M4RIZ8-F1
#
_cell.length_a   1.000
_cell.length_b   1.000
_cell.length_c   1.000
_cell.angle_alpha   90.00
_cell.angle_beta   90.00
_cell.angle_gamma   90.00
#
_symmetry.space_group_name_H-M   'P 1'
#
loop_
_entity.id
_entity.type
_entity.pdbx_description
1 polymer ?
#
loop_
_entity_poly.entity_id
_entity_poly.type
_entity_poly.pdbx_seq_one_letter_code
_entity_poly.pdbx_strand_id
1 'polypeptide(L)' 'MFLSGTAPISPGILQWYKGIGISISEAWGMTETSGMSCVNYPYQTDALGSIGKSVTCVEMKIADSQ' A
#
# COMPACT_ATOMS: atom_id res chain seq x y z
N MET A 1 -8.97 -9.82 4.95
CA MET A 1 -7.90 -9.02 4.30
C MET A 1 -7.62 -7.85 5.20
N PHE A 2 -6.36 -7.62 5.57
CA PHE A 2 -5.97 -6.47 6.39
C PHE A 2 -5.30 -5.42 5.51
N LEU A 3 -5.72 -4.17 5.69
CA LEU A 3 -5.27 -3.03 4.89
C LEU A 3 -4.84 -1.91 5.83
N SER A 4 -3.71 -1.29 5.51
CA SER A 4 -3.32 0.00 6.07
C SER A 4 -3.21 1.01 4.94
N GLY A 5 -3.68 2.23 5.20
CA GLY A 5 -3.43 3.39 4.33
C GLY A 5 -3.32 4.66 5.15
N THR A 6 -2.72 5.70 4.54
CA THR A 6 -2.37 7.03 5.07
C THR A 6 -0.85 7.25 5.08
N ALA A 7 -0.16 6.76 6.10
CA ALA A 7 1.28 6.95 6.28
C ALA A 7 2.03 5.62 6.07
N PRO A 8 3.30 5.66 5.62
CA PRO A 8 4.13 4.47 5.53
C PRO A 8 4.23 3.79 6.90
N ILE A 9 3.85 2.51 6.98
CA ILE A 9 4.05 1.74 8.21
C ILE A 9 5.52 1.29 8.24
N SER A 10 6.14 1.34 9.42
CA SER A 10 7.49 0.80 9.57
C SER A 10 7.57 -0.68 9.16
N PRO A 11 8.57 -1.11 8.36
CA PRO A 11 8.69 -2.51 7.95
C PRO A 11 8.73 -3.50 9.12
N GLY A 12 9.30 -3.10 10.26
CA GLY A 12 9.35 -3.92 11.47
C GLY A 12 7.97 -4.27 12.04
N ILE A 13 7.02 -3.33 12.02
CA ILE A 13 5.64 -3.59 12.46
C ILE A 13 4.93 -4.55 11.51
N LEU A 14 5.10 -4.38 10.20
CA LEU A 14 4.52 -5.29 9.21
C LEU A 14 5.08 -6.71 9.36
N GLN A 15 6.39 -6.85 9.60
CA GLN A 15 7.04 -8.14 9.87
C GLN A 15 6.54 -8.77 11.17
N TRP A 16 6.34 -7.97 12.22
CA TRP A 16 5.80 -8.47 13.48
C TRP A 16 4.39 -9.05 13.31
N TYR A 17 3.48 -8.32 12.65
CA TYR A 17 2.13 -8.82 12.35
C TYR A 17 2.17 -10.07 11.49
N LYS A 18 3.09 -10.12 10.52
CA LYS A 18 3.29 -11.32 9.70
C LYS A 18 3.74 -12.52 10.53
N GLY A 19 4.59 -12.32 11.53
CA GLY A 19 5.04 -13.36 12.46
C GLY A 19 3.91 -14.03 13.26
N ILE A 20 2.81 -13.32 13.50
CA ILE A 20 1.60 -13.86 14.14
C ILE A 20 0.51 -14.28 13.13
N GLY A 21 0.86 -14.43 11.86
CA GLY A 21 -0.05 -14.89 10.80
C GLY A 21 -0.92 -13.81 10.16
N ILE A 22 -0.74 -12.53 10.52
CA ILE A 22 -1.52 -11.41 10.00
C ILE A 22 -0.78 -10.78 8.83
N SER A 23 -1.30 -10.97 7.61
CA SER A 23 -0.74 -10.35 6.40
C SER A 23 -1.43 -9.03 6.12
N ILE A 24 -0.72 -7.92 6.37
CA ILE A 24 -1.20 -6.55 6.14
C ILE A 24 -0.70 -6.07 4.78
N SER A 25 -1.62 -5.62 3.93
CA SER A 25 -1.32 -4.96 2.67
C SER A 25 -1.32 -3.45 2.87
N GLU A 26 -0.35 -2.76 2.29
CA GLU A 26 -0.33 -1.30 2.29
C GLU A 26 -1.04 -0.75 1.04
N ALA A 27 -1.79 0.32 1.24
CA ALA A 27 -2.52 1.05 0.23
C ALA A 27 -2.31 2.54 0.40
N TRP A 28 -2.41 3.30 -0.69
CA TRP A 28 -2.34 4.75 -0.64
C TRP A 28 -3.53 5.37 -1.38
N GLY A 29 -3.95 6.52 -0.88
CA GLY A 29 -5.06 7.30 -1.39
C GLY A 29 -5.23 8.59 -0.60
N MET A 30 -5.96 9.53 -1.18
CA MET A 30 -6.32 10.80 -0.56
C MET A 30 -7.83 11.01 -0.68
N THR A 31 -8.37 11.99 0.04
CA THR A 31 -9.77 12.40 -0.10
C THR A 31 -10.09 12.84 -1.53
N GLU A 32 -9.14 13.54 -2.17
CA GLU A 32 -9.18 14.08 -3.52
C GLU A 32 -9.21 12.98 -4.59
N THR A 33 -8.71 11.79 -4.27
CA THR A 33 -8.74 10.62 -5.16
C THR A 33 -9.92 9.70 -4.88
N SER A 34 -10.91 10.14 -4.09
CA SER A 34 -12.02 9.30 -3.61
C SER A 34 -11.57 8.06 -2.84
N GLY A 35 -10.46 8.16 -2.09
CA GLY A 35 -9.88 7.06 -1.33
C GLY A 35 -8.77 6.33 -2.08
N MET A 36 -8.75 5.00 -1.99
CA MET A 36 -7.64 4.14 -2.42
C MET A 36 -7.34 4.26 -3.93
N SER A 37 -6.10 4.60 -4.26
CA SER A 37 -5.59 4.73 -5.64
C SER A 37 -4.58 3.65 -6.03
N CYS A 38 -3.83 3.13 -5.07
CA CYS A 38 -2.92 2.01 -5.26
C CYS A 38 -2.90 1.11 -4.02
N VAL A 39 -2.58 -0.17 -4.23
CA VAL A 39 -2.54 -1.17 -3.17
C VAL A 39 -1.60 -2.32 -3.53
N ASN A 40 -0.97 -2.90 -2.51
CA ASN A 40 -0.25 -4.16 -2.61
C ASN A 40 -1.21 -5.36 -2.46
N TYR A 41 -1.98 -5.66 -3.51
CA TYR A 41 -2.92 -6.79 -3.51
C TYR A 41 -2.80 -7.65 -4.79
N PRO A 42 -2.83 -8.99 -4.68
CA PRO A 42 -2.78 -9.81 -3.45
C PRO A 42 -1.47 -9.61 -2.67
N TYR A 43 -1.50 -9.83 -1.36
CA TYR A 43 -0.36 -9.61 -0.46
C TYR A 43 0.90 -10.32 -0.97
N GLN A 44 2.00 -9.58 -1.07
CA GLN A 44 3.32 -10.07 -1.46
C GLN A 44 4.34 -9.63 -0.41
N THR A 45 5.12 -10.60 0.09
CA THR A 45 6.18 -10.37 1.08
C THR A 45 7.25 -9.42 0.57
N ASP A 46 7.57 -9.49 -0.71
CA ASP A 46 8.64 -8.70 -1.33
C ASP A 46 8.26 -7.23 -1.53
N ALA A 47 6.97 -6.92 -1.39
CA ALA A 47 6.41 -5.58 -1.55
C ALA A 47 6.06 -4.92 -0.19
N LEU A 48 6.56 -5.49 0.92
CA LEU A 48 6.48 -4.87 2.25
C LEU A 48 7.18 -3.51 2.27
N GLY A 49 6.51 -2.49 2.81
CA GLY A 49 7.00 -1.11 2.79
C GLY A 49 6.70 -0.37 1.48
N SER A 50 5.88 -0.95 0.59
CA SER A 50 5.43 -0.30 -0.65
C SER A 50 3.90 -0.22 -0.72
N ILE A 51 3.40 0.83 -1.37
CA ILE A 51 1.97 1.06 -1.62
C ILE A 51 1.41 0.24 -2.80
N GLY A 52 2.25 -0.60 -3.42
CA GLY A 52 1.87 -1.48 -4.52
C GLY A 52 1.63 -0.75 -5.85
N LYS A 53 0.67 -1.28 -6.63
CA LYS A 53 0.35 -0.81 -7.99
C LYS A 53 -0.96 -0.05 -8.00
N SER A 54 -1.16 0.79 -9.02
CA SER A 54 -2.45 1.46 -9.21
C SER A 54 -3.58 0.44 -9.38
N VAL A 55 -4.76 0.78 -8.87
CA VAL A 55 -5.97 -0.02 -9.10
C VAL A 55 -6.42 0.14 -10.55
N THR A 56 -7.21 -0.82 -11.08
CA THR A 56 -7.55 -0.93 -12.50
C THR A 56 -8.12 0.35 -13.13
N CYS A 57 -8.84 1.17 -12.36
CA CYS A 57 -9.44 2.41 -12.84
C CYS A 57 -8.57 3.66 -12.65
N VAL A 58 -7.35 3.52 -12.14
CA VAL A 58 -6.45 4.63 -11.83
C VAL A 58 -5.20 4.57 -12.71
N GLU A 59 -4.95 5.66 -13.42
CA GLU A 59 -3.68 5.91 -14.10
C GLU A 59 -2.80 6.79 -13.19
N MET A 60 -1.57 6.35 -12.94
CA MET A 60 -0.62 7.05 -12.07
C MET A 60 0.69 7.24 -12.82
N LYS A 61 1.26 8.45 -12.73
CA LYS A 61 2.53 8.83 -13.37
C LYS A 61 3.35 9.64 -12.38
N ILE A 62 4.67 9.49 -12.42
CA ILE A 62 5.59 10.39 -11.73
C ILE A 62 5.80 11.59 -12.65
N ALA A 63 5.52 12.79 -12.15
CA ALA A 63 5.77 14.02 -12.89
C ALA A 63 7.28 14.34 -12.88
N ASP A 64 7.77 14.94 -13.96
CA ASP A 64 9.11 15.54 -13.95
C ASP A 64 9.15 16.65 -12.91
N SER A 65 10.28 16.76 -12.21
CA SER A 65 10.47 17.76 -11.17
C SER A 65 10.33 19.15 -11.79
N GLN A 66 9.41 19.96 -11.24
CA GLN A 66 9.22 21.36 -11.65
C GLN A 66 10.39 22.22 -11.18
#